data_AF-A0A559KGG4-F1
#
_entry.id   AF-A0A559KGG4-F1
#
_cell.length_a   1.000
_cell.length_b   1.000
_cell.length_c   1.000
_cell.angle_alpha   90.00
_cell.angle_beta   90.00
_cell.angle_gamma   90.00
#
_symmetry.space_group_name_H-M   'P 1'
#
loop_
_entity.id
_entity.type
_entity.pdbx_description
1 polymer ?
#
loop_
_entity_poly.entity_id
_entity_poly.type
_entity_poly.pdbx_seq_one_letter_code
_entity_poly.pdbx_strand_id
1 'polypeptide(L)'
;MSCLFPVAIFGTLALSSALEMPFIYRYDAILVILIAVQCLMYRSGLETLDEIKVICVFHLIGLLLEMYKVRMGSWSYPEPGYTKLLGVPLYSGFMYASVASFMCQIWRRLRMDMIGWPGLASAGVLGGAIYLNFFTHHYIPDFRWWLTALVLIVFWKTWIIYRVRSVTYRMPLTLAFFIVGFFIWLTEWLDSMHGIC
;
A
#
# COMPACT_ATOMS: atom_id res chain seq x y z
N MET A 1 -14.67 9.67 1.08
CA MET A 1 -14.30 9.13 2.40
C MET A 1 -13.19 8.10 2.34
N SER A 2 -13.26 7.06 1.49
CA SER A 2 -12.22 6.00 1.47
C SER A 2 -10.79 6.50 1.20
N CYS A 3 -10.62 7.60 0.47
CA CYS A 3 -9.29 8.17 0.18
C CYS A 3 -8.73 9.09 1.27
N LEU A 4 -9.42 9.27 2.41
CA LEU A 4 -9.04 10.24 3.43
C LEU A 4 -7.61 9.99 3.93
N PHE A 5 -7.25 8.75 4.23
CA PHE A 5 -5.93 8.44 4.76
C PHE A 5 -4.81 8.62 3.73
N PRO A 6 -4.90 8.09 2.49
CA PRO A 6 -3.92 8.41 1.44
C PRO A 6 -3.78 9.91 1.18
N VAL A 7 -4.89 10.66 1.11
CA VAL A 7 -4.85 12.12 0.93
C VAL A 7 -4.13 12.81 2.08
N ALA A 8 -4.36 12.37 3.33
CA ALA A 8 -3.64 12.88 4.48
C ALA A 8 -2.13 12.59 4.41
N ILE A 9 -1.72 11.41 3.92
CA ILE A 9 -0.31 11.08 3.72
C ILE A 9 0.33 12.01 2.70
N PHE A 10 -0.20 12.09 1.49
CA PHE A 10 0.38 12.93 0.44
C PHE A 10 0.33 14.42 0.81
N GLY A 11 -0.77 14.86 1.43
CA GLY A 11 -0.89 16.22 1.95
C GLY A 11 0.15 16.53 3.03
N THR A 12 0.36 15.61 3.97
CA THR A 12 1.38 15.79 5.03
C THR A 12 2.79 15.80 4.44
N LEU A 13 3.09 14.91 3.48
CA LEU A 13 4.38 14.89 2.80
C LEU A 13 4.65 16.21 2.08
N ALA A 14 3.70 16.68 1.26
CA ALA A 14 3.82 17.94 0.52
C ALA A 14 3.92 19.17 1.44
N LEU A 15 3.12 19.23 2.50
CA LEU A 15 3.18 20.32 3.48
C LEU A 15 4.51 20.29 4.25
N SER A 16 4.97 19.10 4.66
CA SER A 16 6.22 18.96 5.40
C SER A 16 7.45 19.30 4.56
N SER A 17 7.39 19.19 3.22
CA SER A 17 8.46 19.66 2.34
C SER A 17 8.47 21.17 2.13
N ALA A 18 7.33 21.85 2.36
CA ALA A 18 7.20 23.29 2.19
C ALA A 18 7.41 24.08 3.49
N LEU A 19 7.29 23.42 4.65
CA LEU A 19 7.35 24.04 5.96
C LEU A 19 8.57 23.57 6.75
N GLU A 20 9.35 24.51 7.27
CA GLU A 20 10.42 24.22 8.22
C GLU A 20 9.85 23.94 9.62
N MET A 21 10.38 22.91 10.26
CA MET A 21 9.87 22.39 11.54
C MET A 21 10.96 22.52 12.61
N PRO A 22 10.99 23.62 13.39
CA PRO A 22 12.14 23.95 14.24
C PRO A 22 12.28 23.08 15.49
N PHE A 23 11.21 22.40 15.93
CA PHE A 23 11.17 21.70 17.22
C PHE A 23 11.12 20.17 17.12
N ILE A 24 10.93 19.63 15.92
CA ILE A 24 10.76 18.18 15.69
C ILE A 24 11.31 17.82 14.31
N TYR A 25 11.99 16.68 14.20
CA TYR A 25 12.43 16.21 12.89
C TYR A 25 11.23 15.91 12.00
N ARG A 26 11.37 16.21 10.70
CA ARG A 26 10.29 16.09 9.72
C ARG A 26 9.64 14.70 9.73
N TYR A 27 10.44 13.65 9.76
CA TYR A 27 9.95 12.26 9.78
C TYR A 27 9.13 11.92 11.03
N ASP A 28 9.56 12.38 12.21
CA ASP A 28 8.82 12.15 13.46
C ASP A 28 7.50 12.91 13.47
N ALA A 29 7.48 14.12 12.90
CA ALA A 29 6.25 14.89 12.84
C ALA A 29 5.24 14.32 11.84
N ILE A 30 5.70 13.83 10.68
CA ILE A 30 4.84 13.09 9.74
C ILE A 30 4.23 11.90 10.49
N LEU A 31 5.05 11.13 11.22
CA LEU A 31 4.55 9.99 12.01
C LEU A 31 3.46 10.41 12.99
N VAL A 32 3.67 11.47 13.78
CA VAL A 32 2.69 11.97 14.75
C VAL A 32 1.37 12.36 14.06
N ILE A 33 1.45 13.07 12.92
CA ILE A 33 0.26 13.46 12.15
C ILE A 33 -0.48 12.22 11.63
N LEU A 34 0.23 11.23 11.09
CA LEU A 34 -0.40 10.02 10.55
C LEU A 34 -1.04 9.17 11.65
N ILE A 35 -0.43 9.07 12.84
CA ILE A 35 -1.04 8.44 14.01
C ILE A 35 -2.30 9.21 14.42
N ALA A 36 -2.25 10.53 14.47
CA ALA A 36 -3.40 11.35 14.83
C ALA A 36 -4.57 11.15 13.84
N VAL A 37 -4.30 11.18 12.53
CA VAL A 37 -5.30 10.90 11.48
C VAL A 37 -5.87 9.50 11.63
N GLN A 38 -5.02 8.49 11.81
CA GLN A 38 -5.43 7.11 12.01
C GLN A 38 -6.33 6.94 13.24
N CYS A 39 -5.98 7.59 14.37
CA CYS A 39 -6.80 7.60 15.58
C CYS A 39 -8.12 8.33 15.36
N LEU A 40 -8.15 9.45 14.64
CA LEU A 40 -9.38 10.19 14.34
C LEU A 40 -10.32 9.38 13.46
N MET A 41 -9.80 8.67 12.45
CA MET A 41 -10.60 7.79 11.59
C MET A 41 -11.24 6.64 12.38
N TYR A 42 -10.49 6.04 13.29
CA TYR A 42 -11.02 5.03 14.20
C TYR A 42 -12.09 5.60 15.15
N ARG A 43 -11.79 6.71 15.84
CA ARG A 43 -12.71 7.32 16.83
C ARG A 43 -13.97 7.88 16.22
N SER A 44 -13.92 8.36 14.97
CA SER A 44 -15.10 8.82 14.23
C SER A 44 -15.95 7.68 13.65
N GLY A 45 -15.52 6.42 13.81
CA GLY A 45 -16.21 5.25 13.28
C GLY A 45 -16.08 5.10 11.76
N LEU A 46 -15.15 5.83 11.12
CA LEU A 46 -14.84 5.61 9.71
C LEU A 46 -14.16 4.26 9.51
N GLU A 47 -13.41 3.80 10.52
CA GLU A 47 -12.73 2.51 10.54
C GLU A 47 -13.13 1.64 11.73
N THR A 48 -13.20 0.33 11.52
CA THR A 48 -13.49 -0.66 12.57
C THR A 48 -12.21 -1.23 13.16
N LEU A 49 -12.31 -1.85 14.34
CA LEU A 49 -11.16 -2.48 14.99
C LEU A 49 -10.51 -3.56 14.12
N ASP A 50 -11.31 -4.32 13.36
CA ASP A 50 -10.77 -5.34 12.45
C ASP A 50 -10.00 -4.71 11.28
N GLU A 51 -10.42 -3.55 10.78
CA GLU A 51 -9.65 -2.81 9.78
C GLU A 51 -8.34 -2.28 10.37
N ILE A 52 -8.35 -1.80 11.62
CA ILE A 52 -7.12 -1.37 12.31
C ILE A 52 -6.13 -2.52 12.44
N LYS A 53 -6.57 -3.75 12.74
CA LYS A 53 -5.68 -4.93 12.75
C LYS A 53 -5.02 -5.15 11.39
N VAL A 54 -5.79 -5.05 10.30
CA VAL A 54 -5.26 -5.18 8.92
C VAL A 54 -4.27 -4.06 8.62
N ILE A 55 -4.61 -2.82 8.97
CA ILE A 55 -3.74 -1.64 8.81
C ILE A 55 -2.40 -1.85 9.57
N CYS A 56 -2.44 -2.36 10.81
CA CYS A 56 -1.22 -2.67 11.56
C CYS A 56 -0.37 -3.74 10.88
N VAL A 57 -0.98 -4.80 10.33
CA VAL A 57 -0.25 -5.84 9.58
C VAL A 57 0.42 -5.24 8.34
N PHE A 58 -0.30 -4.42 7.57
CA PHE A 58 0.27 -3.76 6.38
C PHE A 58 1.33 -2.72 6.73
N HIS A 59 1.21 -2.05 7.88
CA HIS A 59 2.25 -1.17 8.38
C HIS A 59 3.55 -1.93 8.66
N LEU A 60 3.46 -3.08 9.33
CA LEU A 60 4.63 -3.92 9.63
C LEU A 60 5.24 -4.50 8.35
N ILE A 61 4.43 -5.06 7.45
CA ILE A 61 4.91 -5.58 6.17
C ILE A 61 5.59 -4.48 5.35
N GLY A 62 4.96 -3.30 5.26
CA GLY A 62 5.51 -2.13 4.57
C GLY A 62 6.87 -1.71 5.13
N LEU A 63 6.99 -1.61 6.46
CA LEU A 63 8.26 -1.31 7.10
C LEU A 63 9.35 -2.35 6.80
N LEU A 64 9.01 -3.64 6.79
CA LEU A 64 9.96 -4.70 6.45
C LEU A 64 10.43 -4.60 5.00
N LEU A 65 9.53 -4.27 4.07
CA LEU A 65 9.87 -4.04 2.66
C LEU A 65 10.83 -2.85 2.51
N GLU A 66 10.53 -1.74 3.18
CA GLU A 66 11.39 -0.55 3.19
C GLU A 66 12.77 -0.86 3.79
N MET A 67 12.84 -1.53 4.94
CA MET A 67 14.12 -1.89 5.57
C MET A 67 14.97 -2.78 4.66
N TYR A 68 14.35 -3.74 3.98
CA TYR A 68 15.04 -4.56 2.99
C TYR A 68 15.59 -3.72 1.84
N LYS A 69 14.78 -2.82 1.28
CA LYS A 69 15.17 -1.99 0.13
C LYS A 69 16.25 -0.97 0.46
N VAL A 70 16.20 -0.37 1.64
CA VAL A 70 17.28 0.49 2.16
C VAL A 70 18.56 -0.32 2.35
N ARG A 71 18.48 -1.53 2.90
CA ARG A 71 19.66 -2.41 3.06
C ARG A 71 20.28 -2.83 1.72
N MET A 72 19.47 -3.00 0.68
CA MET A 72 19.93 -3.30 -0.68
C MET A 72 20.39 -2.06 -1.45
N GLY A 73 20.39 -0.87 -0.84
CA GLY A 73 20.83 0.37 -1.49
C GLY A 73 19.89 0.85 -2.60
N SER A 74 18.63 0.40 -2.62
CA SER A 74 17.66 0.86 -3.63
C SER A 74 17.28 2.33 -3.44
N TRP A 75 17.26 2.81 -2.20
CA TRP A 75 17.07 4.21 -1.83
C TRP A 75 17.52 4.44 -0.38
N SER A 76 17.47 5.69 0.08
CA SER A 76 17.78 6.05 1.46
C SER A 76 16.80 7.10 1.99
N TYR A 77 16.67 7.16 3.32
CA TYR A 77 15.98 8.23 4.03
C TYR A 77 17.03 9.15 4.66
N PRO A 78 17.46 10.24 3.99
CA PRO A 78 18.63 11.01 4.40
C PRO A 78 18.40 11.88 5.64
N GLU A 79 17.16 12.27 5.91
CA GLU A 79 16.87 13.19 7.02
C GLU A 79 16.95 12.48 8.39
N PRO A 80 17.27 13.25 9.44
CA PRO A 80 17.24 12.73 10.81
C PRO A 80 15.82 12.42 11.27
N GLY A 81 15.71 11.56 12.27
CA GLY A 81 14.46 11.20 12.94
C GLY A 81 14.73 10.25 14.10
N TYR A 82 14.09 10.48 15.24
CA TYR A 82 14.22 9.63 16.43
C TYR A 82 13.56 8.26 16.21
N THR A 83 12.46 8.24 15.46
CA THR A 83 11.69 7.02 15.15
C THR A 83 12.16 6.35 13.86
N LYS A 84 13.48 6.26 13.64
CA LYS A 84 14.06 5.46 12.56
C LYS A 84 14.48 4.09 13.10
N LEU A 85 14.07 3.03 12.42
CA LEU A 85 14.51 1.67 12.66
C LEU A 85 15.31 1.18 11.46
N LEU A 86 16.56 0.77 11.68
CA LEU A 86 17.46 0.28 10.61
C LEU A 86 17.54 1.23 9.40
N GLY A 87 17.55 2.54 9.65
CA GLY A 87 17.62 3.58 8.61
C GLY A 87 16.26 3.98 8.01
N VAL A 88 15.16 3.34 8.40
CA VAL A 88 13.82 3.58 7.86
C VAL A 88 12.93 4.29 8.90
N PRO A 89 12.31 5.44 8.58
CA PRO A 89 11.40 6.11 9.50
C PRO A 89 10.09 5.33 9.64
N LEU A 90 9.54 5.23 10.86
CA LEU A 90 8.32 4.48 11.11
C LEU A 90 7.11 4.96 10.29
N TYR A 91 7.08 6.23 9.85
CA TYR A 91 5.97 6.73 9.04
C TYR A 91 5.86 6.02 7.68
N SER A 92 6.96 5.47 7.13
CA SER A 92 6.94 4.84 5.79
C SER A 92 6.01 3.63 5.75
N GLY A 93 5.88 2.90 6.86
CA GLY A 93 4.90 1.82 7.00
C GLY A 93 3.45 2.28 6.77
N PHE A 94 3.12 3.52 7.17
CA PHE A 94 1.79 4.07 6.93
C PHE A 94 1.49 4.30 5.45
N MET A 95 2.50 4.47 4.59
CA MET A 95 2.28 4.56 3.14
C MET A 95 1.62 3.27 2.62
N TYR A 96 2.10 2.11 3.07
CA TYR A 96 1.51 0.79 2.76
C TYR A 96 0.18 0.57 3.49
N ALA A 97 0.11 0.96 4.78
CA ALA A 97 -1.10 0.83 5.57
C ALA A 97 -2.28 1.65 5.01
N SER A 98 -2.01 2.75 4.31
CA SER A 98 -3.03 3.57 3.66
C SER A 98 -3.73 2.85 2.51
N VAL A 99 -3.02 1.98 1.79
CA VAL A 99 -3.61 1.12 0.76
C VAL A 99 -4.58 0.12 1.40
N ALA A 100 -4.19 -0.46 2.54
CA ALA A 100 -5.06 -1.35 3.30
C ALA A 100 -6.31 -0.64 3.83
N SER A 101 -6.15 0.53 4.45
CA SER A 101 -7.26 1.38 4.90
C SER A 101 -8.21 1.71 3.75
N PHE A 102 -7.67 2.16 2.60
CA PHE A 102 -8.46 2.43 1.40
C PHE A 102 -9.25 1.18 1.00
N MET A 103 -8.57 0.05 0.79
CA MET A 103 -9.17 -1.21 0.34
C MET A 103 -10.27 -1.69 1.28
N CYS A 104 -10.03 -1.71 2.59
CA CYS A 104 -11.04 -2.07 3.59
C CYS A 104 -12.29 -1.16 3.48
N GLN A 105 -12.08 0.16 3.38
CA GLN A 105 -13.17 1.11 3.30
C GLN A 105 -13.97 1.00 2.00
N ILE A 106 -13.34 0.90 0.82
CA ILE A 106 -14.09 0.69 -0.42
C ILE A 106 -14.81 -0.65 -0.41
N TRP A 107 -14.19 -1.72 0.11
CA TRP A 107 -14.81 -3.04 0.19
C TRP A 107 -16.12 -3.00 0.99
N ARG A 108 -16.07 -2.43 2.19
CA ARG A 108 -17.23 -2.31 3.08
C ARG A 108 -18.27 -1.35 2.52
N ARG A 109 -17.87 -0.17 2.01
CA ARG A 109 -18.80 0.87 1.55
C ARG A 109 -19.53 0.50 0.26
N LEU A 110 -18.84 -0.19 -0.67
CA LEU A 110 -19.42 -0.65 -1.92
C LEU A 110 -20.00 -2.06 -1.83
N ARG A 111 -20.02 -2.66 -0.62
CA ARG A 111 -20.50 -4.02 -0.35
C ARG A 111 -19.93 -5.00 -1.37
N MET A 112 -18.61 -4.94 -1.52
CA MET A 112 -17.91 -5.76 -2.49
C MET A 112 -17.97 -7.22 -2.09
N ASP A 113 -18.12 -8.08 -3.09
CA ASP A 113 -18.05 -9.53 -2.95
C ASP A 113 -17.19 -10.11 -4.08
N MET A 114 -16.59 -11.27 -3.84
CA MET A 114 -15.77 -11.98 -4.82
C MET A 114 -16.38 -13.33 -5.14
N ILE A 115 -16.64 -13.54 -6.43
CA ILE A 115 -17.01 -14.84 -6.96
C ILE A 115 -15.84 -15.45 -7.73
N GLY A 116 -15.72 -16.79 -7.70
CA GLY A 116 -14.63 -17.48 -8.37
C GLY A 116 -13.26 -17.26 -7.71
N TRP A 117 -13.22 -17.03 -6.40
CA TRP A 117 -11.97 -16.96 -5.63
C TRP A 117 -11.25 -18.33 -5.68
N PRO A 118 -9.95 -18.39 -6.00
CA PRO A 118 -9.21 -19.65 -6.20
C PRO A 118 -8.89 -20.41 -4.91
N GLY A 119 -9.43 -19.98 -3.77
CA GLY A 119 -9.17 -20.52 -2.44
C GLY A 119 -7.99 -19.84 -1.74
N LEU A 120 -8.00 -19.89 -0.40
CA LEU A 120 -6.98 -19.25 0.43
C LEU A 120 -5.59 -19.86 0.23
N ALA A 121 -5.50 -21.17 -0.01
CA ALA A 121 -4.23 -21.85 -0.26
C ALA A 121 -3.56 -21.34 -1.55
N SER A 122 -4.28 -21.35 -2.68
CA SER A 122 -3.76 -20.88 -3.97
C SER A 122 -3.33 -19.41 -3.90
N ALA A 123 -4.17 -18.55 -3.34
CA ALA A 123 -3.87 -17.13 -3.18
C ALA A 123 -2.70 -16.88 -2.22
N GLY A 124 -2.66 -17.61 -1.10
CA GLY A 124 -1.62 -17.50 -0.07
C GLY A 124 -0.25 -17.98 -0.56
N VAL A 125 -0.20 -19.14 -1.25
CA VAL A 125 1.04 -19.67 -1.84
C VAL A 125 1.57 -18.73 -2.91
N LEU A 126 0.70 -18.24 -3.81
CA LEU A 126 1.10 -17.30 -4.85
C LEU A 126 1.59 -15.97 -4.27
N GLY A 127 0.88 -15.41 -3.29
CA GLY A 127 1.30 -14.22 -2.57
C GLY A 127 2.64 -14.43 -1.87
N GLY A 128 2.80 -15.55 -1.16
CA GLY A 128 4.05 -15.92 -0.51
C GLY A 128 5.22 -16.05 -1.48
N ALA A 129 4.99 -16.64 -2.67
CA ALA A 129 6.01 -16.74 -3.72
C ALA A 129 6.42 -15.38 -4.28
N ILE A 130 5.48 -14.44 -4.42
CA ILE A 130 5.76 -13.05 -4.83
C ILE A 130 6.63 -12.34 -3.79
N TYR A 131 6.26 -12.41 -2.51
CA TYR A 131 7.07 -11.81 -1.44
C TYR A 131 8.44 -12.47 -1.32
N LEU A 132 8.51 -13.80 -1.41
CA LEU A 132 9.77 -14.53 -1.37
C LEU A 132 10.68 -14.07 -2.52
N ASN A 133 10.17 -14.04 -3.75
CA ASN A 133 10.94 -13.57 -4.89
C ASN A 133 11.37 -12.10 -4.73
N PHE A 134 10.51 -11.22 -4.19
CA PHE A 134 10.87 -9.85 -3.88
C PHE A 134 12.10 -9.78 -2.94
N PHE A 135 12.15 -10.61 -1.90
CA PHE A 135 13.29 -10.62 -0.96
C PHE A 135 14.50 -11.42 -1.45
N THR A 136 14.34 -12.33 -2.41
CA THR A 136 15.43 -13.22 -2.84
C THR A 136 15.99 -12.93 -4.23
N HIS A 137 15.32 -12.13 -5.08
CA HIS A 137 15.76 -11.90 -6.47
C HIS A 137 17.15 -11.23 -6.59
N HIS A 138 17.71 -10.69 -5.51
CA HIS A 138 19.10 -10.23 -5.50
C HIS A 138 20.10 -11.41 -5.49
N TYR A 139 19.65 -12.60 -5.12
CA TYR A 139 20.46 -13.82 -4.96
C TYR A 139 20.04 -14.94 -5.92
N ILE A 140 18.82 -14.91 -6.44
CA ILE A 140 18.27 -15.89 -7.39
C ILE A 140 17.75 -15.19 -8.65
N PRO A 141 17.52 -15.91 -9.77
CA PRO A 141 16.91 -15.32 -10.95
C PRO A 141 15.58 -14.60 -10.64
N ASP A 142 15.34 -13.51 -11.36
CA ASP A 142 14.09 -12.75 -11.25
C ASP A 142 12.95 -13.52 -11.93
N PHE A 143 11.93 -13.90 -11.16
CA PHE A 143 10.77 -14.66 -11.62
C PHE A 143 9.51 -13.79 -11.73
N ARG A 144 9.62 -12.46 -11.61
CA ARG A 144 8.47 -11.54 -11.59
C ARG A 144 7.53 -11.72 -12.78
N TRP A 145 8.05 -11.90 -13.99
CA TRP A 145 7.22 -12.11 -15.18
C TRP A 145 6.41 -13.41 -15.12
N TRP A 146 7.04 -14.50 -14.67
CA TRP A 146 6.36 -15.79 -14.47
C TRP A 146 5.29 -15.72 -13.38
N LEU A 147 5.62 -15.07 -12.25
CA LEU A 147 4.68 -14.86 -11.15
C LEU A 147 3.51 -13.95 -11.57
N THR A 148 3.77 -12.93 -12.39
CA THR A 148 2.74 -12.05 -12.94
C THR A 148 1.78 -12.81 -13.86
N ALA A 149 2.32 -13.64 -14.76
CA ALA A 149 1.49 -14.52 -15.59
C ALA A 149 0.65 -15.48 -14.72
N LEU A 150 1.24 -16.04 -13.65
CA LEU A 150 0.56 -16.93 -12.73
C LEU A 150 -0.57 -16.22 -11.97
N VAL A 151 -0.41 -14.95 -11.57
CA VAL A 151 -1.49 -14.11 -11.00
C VAL A 151 -2.66 -14.01 -11.98
N LEU A 152 -2.38 -13.71 -13.26
CA LEU A 152 -3.43 -13.61 -14.27
C LEU A 152 -4.16 -14.94 -14.46
N ILE A 153 -3.45 -16.06 -14.47
CA ILE A 153 -4.03 -17.40 -14.62
C ILE A 153 -4.89 -17.77 -13.41
N VAL A 154 -4.34 -17.64 -12.20
CA VAL A 154 -5.00 -18.05 -10.94
C VAL A 154 -6.27 -17.25 -10.68
N PHE A 155 -6.24 -15.94 -10.97
CA PHE A 155 -7.37 -15.05 -10.74
C PHE A 155 -8.23 -14.79 -11.99
N TRP A 156 -7.99 -15.49 -13.11
CA TRP A 156 -8.72 -15.28 -14.37
C TRP A 156 -10.24 -15.44 -14.22
N LYS A 157 -10.66 -16.35 -13.35
CA LYS A 157 -12.08 -16.64 -13.07
C LYS A 157 -12.65 -15.82 -11.92
N THR A 158 -11.85 -14.96 -11.28
CA THR A 158 -12.28 -14.17 -10.13
C THR A 158 -12.90 -12.85 -10.56
N TRP A 159 -14.11 -12.59 -10.08
CA TRP A 159 -14.84 -11.36 -10.35
C TRP A 159 -15.20 -10.64 -9.05
N ILE A 160 -15.03 -9.32 -9.06
CA ILE A 160 -15.51 -8.44 -8.01
C ILE A 160 -16.90 -7.96 -8.40
N ILE A 161 -17.87 -8.22 -7.53
CA ILE A 161 -19.22 -7.68 -7.61
C ILE A 161 -19.29 -6.52 -6.61
N TYR A 162 -19.80 -5.37 -7.04
CA TYR A 162 -19.92 -4.21 -6.17
C TYR A 162 -21.22 -3.45 -6.43
N ARG A 163 -21.74 -2.79 -5.40
CA ARG A 163 -23.03 -2.08 -5.47
C ARG A 163 -22.83 -0.58 -5.32
N VAL A 164 -23.31 0.16 -6.31
CA VAL A 164 -23.37 1.62 -6.27
C VAL A 164 -24.83 2.03 -6.21
N ARG A 165 -25.26 2.60 -5.07
CA ARG A 165 -26.66 2.91 -4.78
C ARG A 165 -27.56 1.66 -4.91
N SER A 166 -28.42 1.60 -5.92
CA SER A 166 -29.32 0.49 -6.21
C SER A 166 -28.82 -0.45 -7.32
N VAL A 167 -27.73 -0.09 -8.01
CA VAL A 167 -27.25 -0.84 -9.18
C VAL A 167 -26.04 -1.69 -8.81
N THR A 168 -26.06 -2.94 -9.25
CA THR A 168 -24.97 -3.90 -9.06
C THR A 168 -24.12 -3.96 -10.31
N TYR A 169 -22.81 -3.79 -10.15
CA TYR A 169 -21.81 -3.87 -11.20
C TYR A 169 -20.87 -5.05 -10.93
N ARG A 170 -20.16 -5.49 -11.97
CA ARG A 170 -19.14 -6.54 -11.88
C ARG A 170 -17.92 -6.15 -12.69
N MET A 171 -16.74 -6.49 -12.19
CA MET A 171 -15.49 -6.34 -12.91
C MET A 171 -14.59 -7.55 -12.66
N PRO A 172 -13.86 -8.05 -13.67
CA PRO A 172 -12.90 -9.13 -13.45
C PRO A 172 -11.72 -8.60 -12.64
N LEU A 173 -11.24 -9.39 -11.67
CA LEU A 173 -10.15 -8.98 -10.77
C LEU A 173 -8.85 -8.72 -11.55
N THR A 174 -8.61 -9.47 -12.63
CA THR A 174 -7.47 -9.28 -13.53
C THR A 174 -7.46 -7.89 -14.19
N LEU A 175 -8.63 -7.35 -14.54
CA LEU A 175 -8.74 -5.98 -15.05
C LEU A 175 -8.38 -4.95 -13.97
N ALA A 176 -8.78 -5.20 -12.73
CA ALA A 176 -8.41 -4.34 -11.60
C ALA A 176 -6.88 -4.29 -11.43
N PHE A 177 -6.21 -5.44 -11.47
CA PHE A 177 -4.74 -5.51 -11.41
C PHE A 177 -4.08 -4.79 -12.59
N PHE A 178 -4.61 -4.96 -13.80
CA PHE A 178 -4.08 -4.25 -14.97
C PHE A 178 -4.21 -2.73 -14.82
N ILE A 179 -5.36 -2.24 -14.36
CA ILE A 179 -5.59 -0.80 -14.14
C ILE A 179 -4.62 -0.25 -13.09
N VAL A 180 -4.47 -0.93 -11.95
CA VAL A 180 -3.55 -0.51 -10.89
C VAL A 180 -2.11 -0.48 -11.41
N GLY A 181 -1.68 -1.55 -12.09
CA GLY A 181 -0.34 -1.63 -12.68
C GLY A 181 -0.10 -0.54 -13.74
N PHE A 182 -1.09 -0.27 -14.58
CA PHE A 182 -1.02 0.79 -15.58
C PHE A 182 -0.82 2.18 -14.95
N PHE A 183 -1.55 2.51 -13.88
CA PHE A 183 -1.39 3.80 -13.21
C PHE A 183 -0.04 3.93 -12.49
N ILE A 184 0.47 2.85 -11.89
CA ILE A 184 1.82 2.85 -11.30
C ILE A 184 2.88 3.08 -12.38
N TRP A 185 2.78 2.37 -13.50
CA TRP A 185 3.68 2.55 -14.64
C TRP A 185 3.59 3.99 -15.20
N LEU A 186 2.39 4.54 -15.29
CA LEU A 186 2.17 5.90 -15.76
C LEU A 186 2.83 6.93 -14.83
N THR A 187 2.70 6.77 -13.51
CA THR A 187 3.37 7.66 -12.55
C THR A 187 4.89 7.60 -12.69
N GLU A 188 5.46 6.40 -12.79
CA GLU A 188 6.91 6.21 -12.97
C GLU A 188 7.41 6.82 -14.29
N TRP A 189 6.63 6.68 -15.36
CA TRP A 189 6.92 7.30 -16.65
C TRP A 189 6.89 8.83 -16.57
N LEU A 190 5.90 9.41 -15.89
CA LEU A 190 5.80 10.85 -15.69
C LEU A 190 6.96 11.39 -14.84
N ASP A 191 7.34 10.70 -13.77
CA ASP A 191 8.47 11.11 -12.92
C ASP A 191 9.79 11.08 -13.68
N SER A 192 9.99 10.06 -14.52
CA SER A 192 11.15 9.94 -15.41
C SER A 192 11.21 11.08 -16.42
N MET A 193 10.07 11.51 -16.98
CA MET A 193 10.00 12.61 -17.95
C MET A 193 10.28 13.98 -17.33
N HIS A 194 9.88 14.21 -16.08
CA HIS A 194 10.08 15.48 -15.38
C HIS A 194 11.41 15.55 -14.60
N GLY A 195 12.24 14.50 -14.65
CA GLY A 195 13.54 14.46 -13.97
C GLY A 195 13.43 14.50 -12.45
N ILE A 196 12.37 13.91 -11.89
CA ILE A 196 12.11 13.86 -10.43
C ILE A 196 12.80 12.64 -9.78
N CYS A 197 13.50 11.80 -10.56
CA CYS A 197 14.33 10.70 -10.09
C CYS A 197 15.81 11.09 -9.97
#